data_AF-A0A3E0PIG8-F1
#
_entry.id   AF-A0A3E0PIG8-F1
#
_cell.length_a   1.000
_cell.length_b   1.000
_cell.length_c   1.000
_cell.angle_alpha   90.00
_cell.angle_beta   90.00
_cell.angle_gamma   90.00
#
_symmetry.space_group_name_H-M   'P 1'
#
loop_
_entity.id
_entity.type
_entity.pdbx_description
1 polymer ?
#
loop_
_entity_poly.entity_id
_entity_poly.type
_entity_poly.pdbx_seq_one_letter_code
_entity_poly.pdbx_strand_id
1 'polypeptide(L)'
;MAFLPIPSMLLRQLYTYNSLKNTEGGIRFSIKNRLTDVEFTELKSVRINGEEISKEKITLDLGGGTTMQAGDVSESNPVNLPLRKVFDVNAEIGNLDHGKYKISLAFRAKGYGSLKFDVEDSIAEVEQLEVRIPRDDHDDYSDEVIRKRQEFVSDFTGASFEHISKYSFDPHITEGNCENFTGVAQIPIGFAGPLKVNGEFANGEFLIPLATTEGTLIASYNRGIKVLNLSGGAKSTVVSDAMQRAPVFVFDDARDGRRFVSWVLENFEKIKYEAEATSSVAKLKDIDPYTANKFVYLRFNYTTGDAAGQNMVGRATFAACSWVLDNYEGIRHFYLESNFATDKKASQVNIMRTRGKRVTAEATIPRNVLIEHMRVEPESLTYHSGVANVGAFLSGANNNGAHSANGITAMFIATGQDVANVSESSAGVVYTEITPEKDLYISITIPSLIVATYGGGTSLATQKECLEALGCYGMGGVNKLAEVVAAVVLAGEISLASAISSSDWVSSHEKYGRNR
;
A
#
# COMPACT_ATOMS: atom_id res chain seq x y z
N MET A 1 -14.98 -31.61 13.75
CA MET A 1 -14.03 -30.47 13.68
C MET A 1 -14.44 -29.48 14.76
N ALA A 2 -13.59 -29.22 15.75
CA ALA A 2 -13.82 -28.10 16.66
C ALA A 2 -13.61 -26.81 15.85
N PHE A 3 -14.65 -25.99 15.74
CA PHE A 3 -14.59 -24.73 15.00
C PHE A 3 -13.67 -23.74 15.73
N LEU A 4 -12.79 -23.09 14.99
CA LEU A 4 -11.93 -22.04 15.52
C LEU A 4 -12.81 -20.85 15.94
N PRO A 5 -12.66 -20.31 17.17
CA PRO A 5 -13.37 -19.11 17.58
C PRO A 5 -12.98 -17.95 16.67
N ILE A 6 -13.97 -17.21 16.16
CA ILE A 6 -13.71 -16.00 15.35
C ILE A 6 -13.13 -14.94 16.30
N PRO A 7 -11.94 -14.37 16.01
CA PRO A 7 -11.34 -13.36 16.86
C PRO A 7 -12.26 -12.16 17.10
N SER A 8 -12.31 -11.68 18.33
CA SER A 8 -13.27 -10.65 18.78
C SER A 8 -13.23 -9.37 17.93
N MET A 9 -12.03 -8.96 17.52
CA MET A 9 -11.76 -7.81 16.66
C MET A 9 -12.28 -7.98 15.22
N LEU A 10 -12.29 -9.20 14.68
CA LEU A 10 -12.89 -9.50 13.37
C LEU A 10 -14.42 -9.46 13.44
N LEU A 11 -15.02 -9.92 14.56
CA LEU A 11 -16.46 -9.82 14.77
C LEU A 11 -16.95 -8.36 14.82
N ARG A 12 -16.16 -7.44 15.40
CA ARG A 12 -16.48 -6.00 15.39
C ARG A 12 -16.60 -5.43 13.99
N GLN A 13 -15.89 -5.99 13.01
CA GLN A 13 -16.02 -5.58 11.61
C GLN A 13 -17.38 -5.96 11.02
N LEU A 14 -18.26 -6.69 11.69
CA LEU A 14 -19.64 -6.87 11.23
C LEU A 14 -20.46 -5.58 11.38
N TYR A 15 -20.14 -4.74 12.35
CA TYR A 15 -20.81 -3.46 12.53
C TYR A 15 -20.43 -2.47 11.43
N THR A 16 -21.39 -1.66 10.96
CA THR A 16 -21.10 -0.55 10.05
C THR A 16 -20.96 0.74 10.86
N TYR A 17 -19.76 1.29 10.93
CA TYR A 17 -19.47 2.50 11.70
C TYR A 17 -20.29 3.70 11.17
N ASN A 18 -20.73 4.59 12.06
CA ASN A 18 -21.67 5.70 11.79
C ASN A 18 -23.03 5.26 11.23
N SER A 19 -23.46 4.04 11.53
CA SER A 19 -24.80 3.57 11.16
C SER A 19 -25.84 3.82 12.25
N LEU A 20 -25.42 4.05 13.49
CA LEU A 20 -26.33 4.40 14.59
C LEU A 20 -27.03 5.73 14.32
N LYS A 21 -28.35 5.70 14.17
CA LYS A 21 -29.18 6.89 13.90
C LYS A 21 -30.52 6.78 14.62
N ASN A 22 -31.08 7.92 14.98
CA ASN A 22 -32.47 8.00 15.42
C ASN A 22 -33.41 7.82 14.21
N THR A 23 -34.49 7.07 14.42
CA THR A 23 -35.57 6.85 13.45
C THR A 23 -36.90 7.25 14.07
N GLU A 24 -37.99 7.17 13.31
CA GLU A 24 -39.31 7.38 13.88
C GLU A 24 -39.60 6.30 14.95
N GLY A 25 -39.67 6.71 16.22
CA GLY A 25 -39.98 5.82 17.36
C GLY A 25 -38.79 5.05 17.96
N GLY A 26 -37.54 5.29 17.54
CA GLY A 26 -36.43 4.46 18.01
C GLY A 26 -35.07 4.78 17.40
N ILE A 27 -34.24 3.74 17.31
CA ILE A 27 -32.92 3.79 16.69
C ILE A 27 -32.75 2.72 15.63
N ARG A 28 -31.82 2.97 14.72
CA ARG A 28 -31.33 2.01 13.72
C ARG A 28 -29.81 1.96 13.74
N PHE A 29 -29.25 0.77 13.50
CA PHE A 29 -27.85 0.61 13.08
C PHE A 29 -27.73 -0.56 12.11
N SER A 30 -26.65 -0.61 11.33
CA SER A 30 -26.47 -1.56 10.25
C SER A 30 -25.38 -2.58 10.54
N ILE A 31 -25.66 -3.84 10.25
CA ILE A 31 -24.70 -4.94 10.28
C ILE A 31 -24.45 -5.39 8.85
N LYS A 32 -23.17 -5.48 8.47
CA LYS A 32 -22.74 -5.99 7.17
C LYS A 32 -21.90 -7.24 7.37
N ASN A 33 -22.25 -8.32 6.70
CA ASN A 33 -21.41 -9.50 6.69
C ASN A 33 -20.12 -9.23 5.91
N ARG A 34 -18.98 -9.20 6.61
CA ARG A 34 -17.65 -8.99 6.02
C ARG A 34 -16.75 -10.23 6.11
N LEU A 35 -17.29 -11.35 6.60
CA LEU A 35 -16.49 -12.54 6.91
C LEU A 35 -16.69 -13.64 5.86
N THR A 36 -17.83 -14.31 5.86
CA THR A 36 -18.15 -15.45 4.98
C THR A 36 -19.65 -15.72 4.99
N ASP A 37 -20.15 -16.40 3.96
CA ASP A 37 -21.55 -16.79 3.88
C ASP A 37 -21.94 -17.60 5.12
N VAL A 38 -23.01 -17.17 5.79
CA VAL A 38 -23.44 -17.78 7.05
C VAL A 38 -24.95 -17.64 7.25
N GLU A 39 -25.53 -18.58 7.97
CA GLU A 39 -26.91 -18.51 8.43
C GLU A 39 -26.94 -18.03 9.89
N PHE A 40 -27.63 -16.92 10.12
CA PHE A 40 -27.89 -16.38 11.45
C PHE A 40 -29.16 -17.00 11.99
N THR A 41 -29.04 -17.72 13.10
CA THR A 41 -30.09 -18.60 13.62
C THR A 41 -30.72 -18.11 14.92
N GLU A 42 -30.15 -17.08 15.57
CA GLU A 42 -30.72 -16.51 16.80
C GLU A 42 -30.11 -15.14 17.08
N LEU A 43 -30.92 -14.12 17.33
CA LEU A 43 -30.46 -12.91 18.02
C LEU A 43 -30.51 -13.16 19.53
N LYS A 44 -29.36 -13.17 20.21
CA LYS A 44 -29.30 -13.43 21.65
C LYS A 44 -29.60 -12.19 22.47
N SER A 45 -28.89 -11.09 22.19
CA SER A 45 -29.08 -9.83 22.89
C SER A 45 -28.57 -8.65 22.07
N VAL A 46 -29.24 -7.51 22.19
CA VAL A 46 -28.72 -6.20 21.78
C VAL A 46 -28.71 -5.31 23.01
N ARG A 47 -27.60 -4.64 23.28
CA ARG A 47 -27.48 -3.72 24.40
C ARG A 47 -26.93 -2.37 23.98
N ILE A 48 -27.46 -1.31 24.57
CA ILE A 48 -26.99 0.08 24.43
C ILE A 48 -26.53 0.53 25.81
N ASN A 49 -25.27 0.96 25.96
CA ASN A 49 -24.66 1.34 27.24
C ASN A 49 -24.85 0.31 28.37
N GLY A 50 -24.95 -0.97 28.00
CA GLY A 50 -25.16 -2.08 28.93
C GLY A 50 -26.62 -2.44 29.19
N GLU A 51 -27.58 -1.62 28.80
CA GLU A 51 -29.02 -1.90 28.92
C GLU A 51 -29.51 -2.77 27.76
N GLU A 52 -30.17 -3.87 28.09
CA GLU A 52 -30.65 -4.85 27.11
C GLU A 52 -32.01 -4.47 26.53
N ILE A 53 -32.10 -4.52 25.21
CA ILE A 53 -33.31 -4.22 24.46
C ILE A 53 -34.13 -5.50 24.31
N SER A 54 -35.41 -5.43 24.67
CA SER A 54 -36.38 -6.54 24.51
C SER A 54 -36.45 -6.97 23.05
N LYS A 55 -36.42 -8.28 22.77
CA LYS A 55 -36.42 -8.80 21.39
C LYS A 55 -37.70 -8.42 20.63
N GLU A 56 -38.80 -8.24 21.33
CA GLU A 56 -40.10 -7.82 20.78
C GLU A 56 -40.07 -6.38 20.24
N LYS A 57 -39.08 -5.59 20.68
CA LYS A 57 -38.85 -4.22 20.23
C LYS A 57 -37.82 -4.16 19.10
N ILE A 58 -37.33 -5.30 18.60
CA ILE A 58 -36.25 -5.35 17.62
C ILE A 58 -36.75 -5.98 16.33
N THR A 59 -36.73 -5.20 15.25
CA THR A 59 -37.03 -5.67 13.89
C THR A 59 -35.77 -5.64 13.04
N LEU A 60 -35.49 -6.73 12.34
CA LEU A 60 -34.42 -6.85 11.37
C LEU A 60 -34.95 -6.51 9.97
N ASP A 61 -34.38 -5.52 9.31
CA ASP A 61 -34.64 -5.21 7.90
C ASP A 61 -33.55 -5.83 7.04
N LEU A 62 -33.93 -6.85 6.27
CA LEU A 62 -33.03 -7.65 5.44
C LEU A 62 -32.83 -7.07 4.04
N GLY A 63 -33.42 -5.90 3.76
CA GLY A 63 -33.42 -5.23 2.47
C GLY A 63 -34.44 -5.81 1.48
N GLY A 64 -34.74 -5.05 0.43
CA GLY A 64 -35.72 -5.45 -0.60
C GLY A 64 -37.16 -5.53 -0.08
N GLY A 65 -37.49 -4.78 0.97
CA GLY A 65 -38.81 -4.77 1.61
C GLY A 65 -39.08 -5.95 2.56
N THR A 66 -38.07 -6.79 2.83
CA THR A 66 -38.21 -7.94 3.73
C THR A 66 -37.80 -7.59 5.14
N THR A 67 -38.73 -7.67 6.09
CA THR A 67 -38.47 -7.48 7.53
C THR A 67 -38.78 -8.75 8.31
N MET A 68 -38.14 -8.92 9.47
CA MET A 68 -38.33 -10.05 10.36
C MET A 68 -38.21 -9.61 11.81
N GLN A 69 -39.13 -10.04 12.68
CA GLN A 69 -38.99 -9.79 14.11
C GLN A 69 -37.81 -10.59 14.68
N ALA A 70 -37.04 -9.99 15.58
CA ALA A 70 -35.85 -10.65 16.12
C ALA A 70 -36.17 -11.95 16.86
N GLY A 71 -37.37 -12.06 17.44
CA GLY A 71 -37.86 -13.28 18.08
C GLY A 71 -38.17 -14.44 17.11
N ASP A 72 -38.42 -14.15 15.84
CA ASP A 72 -38.80 -15.16 14.83
C ASP A 72 -37.58 -15.84 14.19
N VAL A 73 -36.38 -15.29 14.43
CA VAL A 73 -35.12 -15.88 13.97
C VAL A 73 -34.82 -17.13 14.80
N SER A 74 -34.80 -18.28 14.14
CA SER A 74 -34.59 -19.59 14.77
C SER A 74 -33.81 -20.54 13.85
N GLU A 75 -33.45 -21.72 14.34
CA GLU A 75 -32.83 -22.76 13.49
C GLU A 75 -33.76 -23.22 12.36
N SER A 76 -35.09 -23.17 12.57
CA SER A 76 -36.10 -23.48 11.56
C SER A 76 -36.43 -22.31 10.62
N ASN A 77 -36.01 -21.09 10.98
CA ASN A 77 -36.24 -19.87 10.20
C ASN A 77 -35.00 -18.95 10.28
N PRO A 78 -33.87 -19.35 9.69
CA PRO A 78 -32.64 -18.58 9.77
C PRO A 78 -32.64 -17.38 8.82
N VAL A 79 -31.90 -16.33 9.18
CA VAL A 79 -31.58 -15.23 8.27
C VAL A 79 -30.33 -15.60 7.48
N ASN A 80 -30.46 -15.68 6.16
CA ASN A 80 -29.31 -15.90 5.30
C ASN A 80 -28.47 -14.62 5.19
N LEU A 81 -27.19 -14.71 5.54
CA LEU A 81 -26.23 -13.62 5.51
C LEU A 81 -25.10 -13.98 4.54
N PRO A 82 -25.28 -13.81 3.22
CA PRO A 82 -24.18 -13.93 2.29
C PRO A 82 -23.15 -12.81 2.50
N LEU A 83 -21.93 -13.04 2.05
CA LEU A 83 -20.83 -12.08 2.09
C LEU A 83 -21.27 -10.75 1.45
N ARG A 84 -20.91 -9.63 2.10
CA ARG A 84 -21.28 -8.25 1.77
C ARG A 84 -22.74 -7.87 2.01
N LYS A 85 -23.64 -8.79 2.35
CA LYS A 85 -25.03 -8.46 2.69
C LYS A 85 -25.09 -7.53 3.90
N VAL A 86 -25.94 -6.52 3.81
CA VAL A 86 -26.25 -5.58 4.89
C VAL A 86 -27.67 -5.85 5.38
N PHE A 87 -27.88 -5.74 6.68
CA PHE A 87 -29.20 -5.64 7.29
C PHE A 87 -29.20 -4.56 8.36
N ASP A 88 -30.35 -3.96 8.58
CA ASP A 88 -30.54 -2.96 9.62
C ASP A 88 -31.23 -3.58 10.83
N VAL A 89 -30.74 -3.23 12.02
CA VAL A 89 -31.37 -3.54 13.29
C VAL A 89 -32.12 -2.30 13.73
N ASN A 90 -33.45 -2.37 13.74
CA ASN A 90 -34.32 -1.31 14.22
C ASN A 90 -34.78 -1.65 15.64
N ALA A 91 -34.63 -0.72 16.57
CA ALA A 91 -35.02 -0.90 17.97
C ALA A 91 -35.98 0.20 18.43
N GLU A 92 -37.19 -0.18 18.84
CA GLU A 92 -38.25 0.71 19.33
C GLU A 92 -38.04 1.08 20.81
N ILE A 93 -36.99 1.85 21.07
CA ILE A 93 -36.60 2.27 22.43
C ILE A 93 -36.68 3.78 22.65
N GLY A 94 -37.27 4.51 21.70
CA GLY A 94 -37.17 5.97 21.63
C GLY A 94 -35.83 6.44 21.12
N ASN A 95 -35.72 7.76 20.91
CA ASN A 95 -34.50 8.37 20.40
C ASN A 95 -33.44 8.47 21.50
N LEU A 96 -32.19 8.31 21.11
CA LEU A 96 -31.06 8.61 21.98
C LEU A 96 -30.62 10.06 21.77
N ASP A 97 -30.13 10.69 22.84
CA ASP A 97 -29.51 12.01 22.78
C ASP A 97 -28.24 12.01 21.92
N HIS A 98 -27.68 13.20 21.69
CA HIS A 98 -26.38 13.30 21.04
C HIS A 98 -25.27 12.81 21.96
N GLY A 99 -24.44 11.91 21.46
CA GLY A 99 -23.37 11.34 22.26
C GLY A 99 -22.82 10.03 21.71
N LYS A 100 -21.85 9.47 22.44
CA LYS A 100 -21.27 8.15 22.17
C LYS A 100 -22.03 7.07 22.93
N TYR A 101 -22.30 5.97 22.26
CA TYR A 101 -23.02 4.83 22.79
C TYR A 101 -22.22 3.56 22.56
N LYS A 102 -22.10 2.75 23.62
CA LYS A 102 -21.55 1.40 23.53
C LYS A 102 -22.65 0.44 23.10
N ILE A 103 -22.49 -0.20 21.95
CA ILE A 103 -23.43 -1.19 21.42
C ILE A 103 -22.83 -2.58 21.59
N SER A 104 -23.56 -3.46 22.25
CA SER A 104 -23.20 -4.88 22.39
C SER A 104 -24.18 -5.74 21.62
N LEU A 105 -23.69 -6.58 20.71
CA LEU A 105 -24.51 -7.54 19.97
C LEU A 105 -24.05 -8.95 20.30
N ALA A 106 -24.99 -9.84 20.62
CA ALA A 106 -24.74 -11.28 20.75
C ALA A 106 -25.75 -12.06 19.90
N PHE A 107 -25.27 -13.09 19.22
CA PHE A 107 -26.08 -13.89 18.31
C PHE A 107 -25.55 -15.31 18.15
N ARG A 108 -26.34 -16.18 17.51
CA ARG A 108 -25.91 -17.52 17.09
C ARG A 108 -25.88 -17.60 15.57
N ALA A 109 -24.80 -18.17 15.05
CA ALA A 109 -24.61 -18.43 13.64
C ALA A 109 -24.31 -19.92 13.41
N LYS A 110 -24.93 -20.50 12.38
CA LYS A 110 -24.75 -21.91 12.03
C LYS A 110 -23.29 -22.18 11.66
N GLY A 111 -22.72 -23.22 12.25
CA GLY A 111 -21.30 -23.56 12.08
C GLY A 111 -20.33 -22.76 12.96
N TYR A 112 -20.76 -21.66 13.59
CA TYR A 112 -19.88 -20.83 14.46
C TYR A 112 -20.34 -20.75 15.91
N GLY A 113 -21.56 -21.19 16.21
CA GLY A 113 -22.09 -21.15 17.57
C GLY A 113 -22.43 -19.72 18.00
N SER A 114 -22.22 -19.41 19.28
CA SER A 114 -22.55 -18.08 19.83
C SER A 114 -21.40 -17.10 19.66
N LEU A 115 -21.72 -15.96 19.06
CA LEU A 115 -20.80 -14.87 18.76
C LEU A 115 -21.26 -13.63 19.51
N LYS A 116 -20.30 -12.83 19.98
CA LYS A 116 -20.57 -11.56 20.66
C LYS A 116 -19.48 -10.56 20.31
N PHE A 117 -19.88 -9.31 20.10
CA PHE A 117 -18.95 -8.20 19.98
C PHE A 117 -19.51 -6.91 20.60
N ASP A 118 -18.60 -6.00 20.93
CA ASP A 118 -18.90 -4.66 21.43
C ASP A 118 -18.27 -3.63 20.50
N VAL A 119 -19.01 -2.56 20.19
CA VAL A 119 -18.55 -1.40 19.40
C VAL A 119 -18.99 -0.10 20.08
N GLU A 120 -18.38 1.01 19.67
CA GLU A 120 -18.85 2.35 19.99
C GLU A 120 -19.27 3.04 18.70
N ASP A 121 -20.44 3.68 18.73
CA ASP A 121 -20.90 4.58 17.66
C ASP A 121 -21.49 5.84 18.30
N SER A 122 -21.80 6.85 17.50
CA SER A 122 -22.32 8.12 18.00
C SER A 122 -23.55 8.58 17.23
N ILE A 123 -24.52 9.13 17.97
CA ILE A 123 -25.58 9.94 17.37
C ILE A 123 -25.05 11.38 17.29
N ALA A 124 -24.60 11.76 16.10
CA ALA A 124 -24.25 13.14 15.78
C ALA A 124 -25.47 13.89 15.23
N GLU A 125 -25.50 15.21 15.40
CA GLU A 125 -26.36 16.08 14.58
C GLU A 125 -25.99 15.83 13.12
N VAL A 126 -26.93 15.33 12.32
CA VAL A 126 -26.73 15.22 10.88
C VAL A 126 -26.98 16.62 10.31
N GLU A 127 -25.98 17.51 10.40
CA GLU A 127 -25.95 18.65 9.50
C GLU A 127 -25.83 18.10 8.09
N GLN A 128 -26.95 18.07 7.36
CA GLN A 128 -26.91 17.79 5.94
C GLN A 128 -26.21 18.97 5.28
N LEU A 129 -24.90 18.82 5.05
CA LEU A 129 -24.17 19.74 4.18
C LEU A 129 -24.94 19.88 2.87
N GLU A 130 -25.41 21.10 2.57
CA GLU A 130 -26.22 21.41 1.38
C GLU A 130 -25.46 21.13 0.08
N VAL A 131 -24.13 21.22 0.13
CA VAL A 131 -23.24 21.01 -1.02
C VAL A 131 -22.50 19.69 -0.88
N ARG A 132 -22.74 18.77 -1.80
CA ARG A 132 -22.08 17.46 -1.85
C ARG A 132 -21.68 17.11 -3.27
N ILE A 133 -20.54 16.43 -3.39
CA ILE A 133 -20.09 15.86 -4.66
C ILE A 133 -21.12 14.79 -5.10
N PRO A 134 -21.63 14.85 -6.34
CA PRO A 134 -22.55 13.84 -6.86
C PRO A 134 -21.99 12.42 -6.76
N ARG A 135 -22.83 11.50 -6.29
CA ARG A 135 -22.55 10.07 -6.17
C ARG A 135 -23.77 9.25 -6.57
N ASP A 136 -23.51 8.03 -7.04
CA ASP A 136 -24.51 7.02 -7.32
C ASP A 136 -24.22 5.77 -6.48
N ASP A 137 -25.20 5.32 -5.69
CA ASP A 137 -25.03 4.19 -4.78
C ASP A 137 -25.03 2.82 -5.50
N HIS A 138 -25.46 2.77 -6.77
CA HIS A 138 -25.55 1.54 -7.58
C HIS A 138 -24.39 1.45 -8.57
N ASP A 139 -24.10 2.53 -9.29
CA ASP A 139 -23.02 2.61 -10.26
C ASP A 139 -22.36 4.00 -10.26
N ASP A 140 -21.37 4.15 -9.37
CA ASP A 140 -20.58 5.37 -9.20
C ASP A 140 -19.52 5.56 -10.31
N TYR A 141 -19.54 4.77 -11.39
CA TYR A 141 -18.60 4.88 -12.51
C TYR A 141 -19.29 5.00 -13.87
N SER A 142 -20.61 5.11 -13.89
CA SER A 142 -21.38 5.43 -15.10
C SER A 142 -21.05 6.81 -15.68
N ASP A 143 -21.19 6.95 -17.00
CA ASP A 143 -20.99 8.25 -17.69
C ASP A 143 -21.88 9.35 -17.12
N GLU A 144 -23.11 9.02 -16.68
CA GLU A 144 -24.05 9.99 -16.13
C GLU A 144 -23.56 10.60 -14.81
N VAL A 145 -23.14 9.78 -13.85
CA VAL A 145 -22.67 10.29 -12.55
C VAL A 145 -21.34 11.02 -12.68
N ILE A 146 -20.46 10.54 -13.57
CA ILE A 146 -19.18 11.21 -13.86
C ILE A 146 -19.44 12.59 -14.46
N ARG A 147 -20.37 12.70 -15.43
CA ARG A 147 -20.74 14.01 -16.00
C ARG A 147 -21.33 14.93 -14.94
N LYS A 148 -22.22 14.43 -14.07
CA LYS A 148 -22.76 15.22 -12.95
C LYS A 148 -21.64 15.74 -12.04
N ARG A 149 -20.60 14.95 -11.75
CA ARG A 149 -19.43 15.42 -10.99
C ARG A 149 -18.64 16.47 -11.73
N GLN A 150 -18.41 16.29 -13.03
CA GLN A 150 -17.70 17.27 -13.86
C GLN A 150 -18.44 18.60 -13.89
N GLU A 151 -19.75 18.59 -14.15
CA GLU A 151 -20.64 19.75 -14.10
C GLU A 151 -20.61 20.40 -12.71
N PHE A 152 -20.74 19.61 -11.64
CA PHE A 152 -20.66 20.09 -10.27
C PHE A 152 -19.35 20.84 -9.99
N VAL A 153 -18.19 20.27 -10.38
CA VAL A 153 -16.89 20.94 -10.16
C VAL A 153 -16.81 22.21 -11.00
N SER A 154 -17.29 22.20 -12.24
CA SER A 154 -17.33 23.39 -13.10
C SER A 154 -18.21 24.49 -12.52
N ASP A 155 -19.42 24.17 -12.07
CA ASP A 155 -20.36 25.13 -11.49
C ASP A 155 -19.83 25.69 -10.16
N PHE A 156 -19.25 24.83 -9.33
CA PHE A 156 -18.70 25.22 -8.03
C PHE A 156 -17.47 26.13 -8.15
N THR A 157 -16.61 25.88 -9.16
CA THR A 157 -15.33 26.60 -9.32
C THR A 157 -15.38 27.72 -10.35
N GLY A 158 -16.37 27.72 -11.25
CA GLY A 158 -16.40 28.56 -12.45
C GLY A 158 -15.40 28.15 -13.54
N ALA A 159 -14.68 27.04 -13.38
CA ALA A 159 -13.68 26.56 -14.33
C ALA A 159 -14.29 25.65 -15.41
N SER A 160 -13.79 25.76 -16.64
CA SER A 160 -14.12 24.84 -17.74
C SER A 160 -13.03 23.79 -17.91
N PHE A 161 -13.42 22.52 -18.05
CA PHE A 161 -12.49 21.40 -18.20
C PHE A 161 -12.54 20.80 -19.60
N GLU A 162 -11.45 20.97 -20.36
CA GLU A 162 -11.32 20.34 -21.68
C GLU A 162 -10.62 18.97 -21.63
N HIS A 163 -9.56 18.83 -20.83
CA HIS A 163 -8.68 17.66 -20.89
C HIS A 163 -8.96 16.65 -19.77
N ILE A 164 -9.32 17.11 -18.58
CA ILE A 164 -9.59 16.23 -17.43
C ILE A 164 -10.71 15.24 -17.77
N SER A 165 -11.76 15.71 -18.43
CA SER A 165 -12.93 14.91 -18.84
C SER A 165 -12.67 13.96 -20.01
N LYS A 166 -11.52 14.04 -20.67
CA LYS A 166 -11.18 13.22 -21.85
C LYS A 166 -10.23 12.09 -21.45
N TYR A 167 -10.73 10.87 -21.46
CA TYR A 167 -10.00 9.63 -21.20
C TYR A 167 -10.42 8.54 -22.20
N SER A 168 -9.56 7.55 -22.43
CA SER A 168 -9.68 6.56 -23.51
C SER A 168 -10.09 5.15 -23.04
N PHE A 169 -10.57 5.01 -21.81
CA PHE A 169 -10.88 3.72 -21.19
C PHE A 169 -12.21 3.78 -20.45
N ASP A 170 -12.79 2.61 -20.18
CA ASP A 170 -13.99 2.47 -19.35
C ASP A 170 -13.67 2.84 -17.89
N PRO A 171 -14.34 3.86 -17.29
CA PRO A 171 -14.08 4.31 -15.92
C PRO A 171 -14.19 3.20 -14.87
N HIS A 172 -14.97 2.15 -15.12
CA HIS A 172 -15.12 1.02 -14.20
C HIS A 172 -13.78 0.34 -13.87
N ILE A 173 -12.77 0.42 -14.74
CA ILE A 173 -11.43 -0.12 -14.44
C ILE A 173 -10.76 0.58 -13.24
N THR A 174 -11.24 1.78 -12.88
CA THR A 174 -10.73 2.56 -11.75
C THR A 174 -11.40 2.20 -10.42
N GLU A 175 -12.37 1.28 -10.43
CA GLU A 175 -12.99 0.78 -9.20
C GLU A 175 -11.93 0.20 -8.25
N GLY A 176 -11.90 0.72 -7.02
CA GLY A 176 -10.88 0.36 -6.02
C GLY A 176 -9.52 1.02 -6.20
N ASN A 177 -9.36 1.88 -7.22
CA ASN A 177 -8.16 2.71 -7.45
C ASN A 177 -8.45 4.21 -7.25
N CYS A 178 -9.66 4.68 -7.56
CA CYS A 178 -10.04 6.10 -7.43
C CYS A 178 -11.54 6.25 -7.15
N GLU A 179 -11.91 6.86 -6.03
CA GLU A 179 -13.30 7.24 -5.75
C GLU A 179 -13.65 8.62 -6.34
N ASN A 180 -14.94 8.89 -6.55
CA ASN A 180 -15.41 10.16 -7.14
C ASN A 180 -14.71 10.49 -8.48
N PHE A 181 -14.51 9.49 -9.34
CA PHE A 181 -13.79 9.66 -10.59
C PHE A 181 -14.37 10.81 -11.45
N THR A 182 -13.57 11.85 -11.68
CA THR A 182 -13.99 13.02 -12.48
C THR A 182 -13.25 13.08 -13.83
N GLY A 183 -12.16 12.33 -13.97
CA GLY A 183 -11.31 12.37 -15.15
C GLY A 183 -9.86 11.98 -14.89
N VAL A 184 -8.94 12.44 -15.75
CA VAL A 184 -7.51 12.06 -15.74
C VAL A 184 -6.56 13.26 -15.81
N ALA A 185 -5.37 13.14 -15.22
CA ALA A 185 -4.36 14.20 -15.21
C ALA A 185 -3.46 14.25 -16.48
N GLN A 186 -3.32 13.12 -17.20
CA GLN A 186 -2.50 12.95 -18.41
C GLN A 186 -1.01 13.37 -18.23
N ILE A 187 -0.14 12.41 -17.89
CA ILE A 187 1.31 12.64 -17.75
C ILE A 187 2.02 12.23 -19.05
N PRO A 188 2.90 13.07 -19.65
CA PRO A 188 3.68 12.69 -20.81
C PRO A 188 4.53 11.45 -20.55
N ILE A 189 4.60 10.55 -21.53
CA ILE A 189 5.36 9.31 -21.45
C ILE A 189 6.30 9.18 -22.65
N GLY A 190 7.53 8.74 -22.41
CA GLY A 190 8.48 8.39 -23.46
C GLY A 190 9.25 7.13 -23.10
N PHE A 191 9.96 6.58 -24.10
CA PHE A 191 10.77 5.37 -23.94
C PHE A 191 12.26 5.69 -24.01
N ALA A 192 13.05 5.09 -23.12
CA ALA A 192 14.51 5.09 -23.16
C ALA A 192 15.03 3.67 -23.38
N GLY A 193 16.13 3.50 -24.11
CA GLY A 193 16.77 2.19 -24.31
C GLY A 193 17.06 1.83 -25.79
N PRO A 194 17.21 0.54 -26.10
CA PRO A 194 17.05 -0.60 -25.17
C PRO A 194 18.09 -0.62 -24.05
N LEU A 195 17.71 -1.01 -22.84
CA LEU A 195 18.60 -1.27 -21.71
C LEU A 195 18.91 -2.76 -21.60
N LYS A 196 20.18 -3.13 -21.68
CA LYS A 196 20.63 -4.50 -21.46
C LYS A 196 20.77 -4.79 -19.97
N VAL A 197 19.99 -5.76 -19.47
CA VAL A 197 20.03 -6.24 -18.09
C VAL A 197 20.47 -7.70 -18.07
N ASN A 198 21.44 -8.00 -17.23
CA ASN A 198 21.98 -9.32 -16.96
C ASN A 198 21.63 -9.68 -15.49
N GLY A 199 20.34 -9.87 -15.22
CA GLY A 199 19.80 -10.19 -13.90
C GLY A 199 19.46 -11.67 -13.73
N GLU A 200 19.06 -12.05 -12.52
CA GLU A 200 18.59 -13.41 -12.20
C GLU A 200 17.17 -13.67 -12.72
N PHE A 201 16.37 -12.60 -12.87
CA PHE A 201 14.98 -12.63 -13.33
C PHE A 201 14.76 -11.82 -14.62
N ALA A 202 15.57 -10.79 -14.85
CA ALA A 202 15.58 -9.94 -16.04
C ALA A 202 16.86 -10.18 -16.85
N ASN A 203 16.77 -11.02 -17.89
CA ASN A 203 17.88 -11.26 -18.80
C ASN A 203 17.49 -10.88 -20.24
N GLY A 204 18.08 -9.82 -20.78
CA GLY A 204 17.80 -9.33 -22.13
C GLY A 204 17.81 -7.81 -22.26
N GLU A 205 17.13 -7.33 -23.30
CA GLU A 205 17.03 -5.91 -23.65
C GLU A 205 15.61 -5.40 -23.42
N PHE A 206 15.49 -4.22 -22.80
CA PHE A 206 14.20 -3.65 -22.38
C PHE A 206 14.06 -2.20 -22.85
N LEU A 207 12.93 -1.86 -23.47
CA LEU A 207 12.55 -0.46 -23.71
C LEU A 207 11.83 0.06 -22.47
N ILE A 208 12.37 1.14 -21.88
CA ILE A 208 11.99 1.60 -20.55
C ILE A 208 10.97 2.72 -20.67
N PRO A 209 9.71 2.51 -20.27
CA PRO A 209 8.70 3.57 -20.22
C PRO A 209 8.97 4.50 -19.02
N LEU A 210 8.99 5.80 -19.28
CA LEU A 210 9.22 6.85 -18.27
C LEU A 210 8.14 7.92 -18.43
N ALA A 211 7.24 8.03 -17.45
CA ALA A 211 6.19 9.05 -17.42
C ALA A 211 6.64 10.23 -16.55
N THR A 212 6.84 11.40 -17.15
CA THR A 212 7.40 12.56 -16.45
C THR A 212 7.02 13.89 -17.10
N THR A 213 7.01 14.95 -16.31
CA THR A 213 6.96 16.34 -16.78
C THR A 213 8.31 17.06 -16.65
N GLU A 214 9.33 16.39 -16.10
CA GLU A 214 10.68 16.94 -15.98
C GLU A 214 11.43 16.84 -17.31
N GLY A 215 11.76 18.01 -17.88
CA GLY A 215 12.57 18.10 -19.08
C GLY A 215 13.92 17.41 -18.90
N THR A 216 14.48 16.86 -19.98
CA THR A 216 15.77 16.12 -20.02
C THR A 216 15.86 14.80 -19.28
N LEU A 217 14.90 14.43 -18.43
CA LEU A 217 14.95 13.18 -17.67
C LEU A 217 15.14 11.98 -18.61
N ILE A 218 14.21 11.76 -19.55
CA ILE A 218 14.25 10.61 -20.46
C ILE A 218 15.55 10.58 -21.26
N ALA A 219 16.01 11.74 -21.75
CA ALA A 219 17.26 11.86 -22.50
C ALA A 219 18.49 11.51 -21.64
N SER A 220 18.52 11.93 -20.38
CA SER A 220 19.58 11.60 -19.44
C SER A 220 19.64 10.11 -19.14
N TYR A 221 18.50 9.48 -18.85
CA TYR A 221 18.43 8.04 -18.64
C TYR A 221 18.85 7.27 -19.91
N ASN A 222 18.40 7.71 -21.10
CA ASN A 222 18.82 7.11 -22.37
C ASN A 222 20.34 7.21 -22.61
N ARG A 223 20.96 8.33 -22.23
CA ARG A 223 22.43 8.50 -22.29
C ARG A 223 23.16 7.55 -21.34
N GLY A 224 22.65 7.40 -20.11
CA GLY A 224 23.17 6.43 -19.14
C GLY A 224 23.06 4.98 -19.63
N ILE A 225 21.91 4.63 -20.22
CA ILE A 225 21.67 3.29 -20.79
C ILE A 225 22.69 3.00 -21.90
N LYS A 226 22.96 3.96 -22.78
CA LYS A 226 23.99 3.81 -23.82
C LYS A 226 25.35 3.42 -23.21
N VAL A 227 25.78 4.10 -22.15
CA VAL A 227 27.06 3.81 -21.49
C VAL A 227 27.07 2.42 -20.83
N LEU A 228 25.99 2.04 -20.16
CA LEU A 228 25.85 0.67 -19.63
C LEU A 228 25.96 -0.38 -20.72
N ASN A 229 25.26 -0.21 -21.84
CA ASN A 229 25.27 -1.19 -22.94
C ASN A 229 26.66 -1.32 -23.59
N LEU A 230 27.35 -0.19 -23.81
CA LEU A 230 28.74 -0.19 -24.28
C LEU A 230 29.72 -0.87 -23.29
N SER A 231 29.28 -1.05 -22.04
CA SER A 231 30.01 -1.71 -20.96
C SER A 231 29.51 -3.13 -20.67
N GLY A 232 28.66 -3.69 -21.54
CA GLY A 232 28.15 -5.07 -21.42
C GLY A 232 26.76 -5.22 -20.78
N GLY A 233 26.15 -4.11 -20.35
CA GLY A 233 24.85 -4.06 -19.66
C GLY A 233 25.00 -3.96 -18.13
N ALA A 234 23.88 -3.79 -17.43
CA ALA A 234 23.84 -3.80 -15.98
C ALA A 234 23.64 -5.22 -15.45
N LYS A 235 24.42 -5.64 -14.46
CA LYS A 235 24.16 -6.85 -13.70
C LYS A 235 23.24 -6.51 -12.53
N SER A 236 22.16 -7.27 -12.32
CA SER A 236 21.18 -6.99 -11.28
C SER A 236 20.90 -8.22 -10.41
N THR A 237 20.60 -8.02 -9.13
CA THR A 237 20.37 -9.12 -8.17
C THR A 237 19.36 -8.69 -7.10
N VAL A 238 18.31 -9.49 -6.90
CA VAL A 238 17.35 -9.29 -5.80
C VAL A 238 17.88 -10.00 -4.55
N VAL A 239 18.32 -9.22 -3.57
CA VAL A 239 18.99 -9.72 -2.34
C VAL A 239 17.98 -10.14 -1.27
N SER A 240 16.84 -9.45 -1.16
CA SER A 240 15.83 -9.74 -0.16
C SER A 240 14.45 -9.27 -0.61
N ASP A 241 13.41 -9.96 -0.13
CA ASP A 241 12.01 -9.64 -0.34
C ASP A 241 11.22 -9.82 0.96
N ALA A 242 10.65 -8.73 1.46
CA ALA A 242 9.72 -8.75 2.59
C ALA A 242 8.86 -7.49 2.62
N MET A 243 7.54 -7.64 2.73
CA MET A 243 6.61 -6.55 3.01
C MET A 243 6.17 -6.60 4.48
N GLN A 244 6.00 -5.43 5.11
CA GLN A 244 5.77 -5.34 6.55
C GLN A 244 4.50 -4.62 6.95
N ARG A 245 4.00 -5.04 8.11
CA ARG A 245 3.16 -4.25 9.01
C ARG A 245 3.77 -4.30 10.40
N ALA A 246 3.73 -3.20 11.15
CA ALA A 246 4.30 -3.16 12.50
C ALA A 246 3.29 -2.61 13.52
N PRO A 247 2.48 -3.50 14.12
CA PRO A 247 1.67 -3.15 15.28
C PRO A 247 2.53 -2.76 16.48
N VAL A 248 1.93 -1.98 17.37
CA VAL A 248 2.48 -1.68 18.69
C VAL A 248 1.52 -2.13 19.78
N PHE A 249 2.10 -2.68 20.84
CA PHE A 249 1.42 -3.11 22.06
C PHE A 249 1.96 -2.31 23.24
N VAL A 250 1.06 -1.75 24.05
CA VAL A 250 1.39 -0.89 25.20
C VAL A 250 1.08 -1.63 26.49
N PHE A 251 2.02 -1.62 27.42
CA PHE A 251 1.94 -2.30 28.72
C PHE A 251 2.00 -1.29 29.89
N ASP A 252 1.92 -1.79 31.11
CA ASP A 252 2.10 -0.96 32.31
C ASP A 252 3.56 -0.56 32.49
N ASP A 253 4.50 -1.48 32.22
CA ASP A 253 5.93 -1.23 32.28
C ASP A 253 6.75 -2.00 31.22
N ALA A 254 8.07 -1.72 31.18
CA ALA A 254 8.99 -2.34 30.23
C ALA A 254 9.24 -3.84 30.48
N ARG A 255 9.08 -4.33 31.72
CA ARG A 255 9.26 -5.75 32.05
C ARG A 255 8.09 -6.57 31.50
N ASP A 256 6.90 -6.01 31.55
CA ASP A 256 5.70 -6.61 30.95
C ASP A 256 5.87 -6.73 29.43
N GLY A 257 6.34 -5.66 28.78
CA GLY A 257 6.66 -5.67 27.36
C GLY A 257 7.71 -6.72 26.99
N ARG A 258 8.78 -6.86 27.80
CA ARG A 258 9.78 -7.93 27.59
C ARG A 258 9.18 -9.34 27.71
N ARG A 259 8.32 -9.58 28.71
CA ARG A 259 7.65 -10.89 28.86
C ARG A 259 6.74 -11.18 27.67
N PHE A 260 6.05 -10.17 27.16
CA PHE A 260 5.25 -10.29 25.95
C PHE A 260 6.10 -10.67 24.73
N VAL A 261 7.29 -10.08 24.55
CA VAL A 261 8.21 -10.47 23.45
C VAL A 261 8.59 -11.95 23.54
N SER A 262 8.95 -12.44 24.74
CA SER A 262 9.26 -13.87 24.92
C SER A 262 8.07 -14.75 24.56
N TRP A 263 6.87 -14.39 25.02
CA TRP A 263 5.64 -15.12 24.70
C TRP A 263 5.34 -15.13 23.20
N VAL A 264 5.54 -14.02 22.49
CA VAL A 264 5.35 -13.93 21.03
C VAL A 264 6.30 -14.90 20.30
N LEU A 265 7.56 -14.96 20.71
CA LEU A 265 8.55 -15.85 20.10
C LEU A 265 8.24 -17.32 20.37
N GLU A 266 7.81 -17.66 21.59
CA GLU A 266 7.37 -19.02 21.97
C GLU A 266 6.11 -19.46 21.19
N ASN A 267 5.23 -18.51 20.84
CA ASN A 267 3.97 -18.76 20.13
C ASN A 267 4.03 -18.43 18.64
N PHE A 268 5.22 -18.21 18.06
CA PHE A 268 5.38 -17.76 16.67
C PHE A 268 4.61 -18.62 15.67
N GLU A 269 4.70 -19.96 15.77
CA GLU A 269 4.01 -20.87 14.84
C GLU A 269 2.48 -20.70 14.87
N LYS A 270 1.92 -20.43 16.05
CA LYS A 270 0.48 -20.20 16.17
C LYS A 270 0.10 -18.82 15.60
N ILE A 271 0.90 -17.79 15.88
CA ILE A 271 0.70 -16.45 15.33
C ILE A 271 0.80 -16.48 13.79
N LYS A 272 1.77 -17.24 13.27
CA LYS A 272 1.95 -17.49 11.83
C LYS A 272 0.73 -18.16 11.21
N TYR A 273 0.22 -19.21 11.84
CA TYR A 273 -1.00 -19.89 11.38
C TYR A 273 -2.18 -18.90 11.25
N GLU A 274 -2.42 -18.07 12.26
CA GLU A 274 -3.52 -17.10 12.25
C GLU A 274 -3.31 -16.00 11.20
N ALA A 275 -2.06 -15.56 10.98
CA ALA A 275 -1.75 -14.60 9.93
C ALA A 275 -2.06 -15.15 8.53
N GLU A 276 -1.56 -16.35 8.24
CA GLU A 276 -1.66 -16.99 6.92
C GLU A 276 -3.06 -17.51 6.61
N ALA A 277 -3.92 -17.71 7.62
CA ALA A 277 -5.32 -18.10 7.42
C ALA A 277 -6.11 -17.08 6.58
N THR A 278 -5.66 -15.82 6.51
CA THR A 278 -6.33 -14.74 5.76
C THR A 278 -5.94 -14.62 4.29
N SER A 279 -4.91 -15.36 3.85
CA SER A 279 -4.37 -15.24 2.49
C SER A 279 -3.64 -16.50 2.05
N SER A 280 -3.95 -16.98 0.85
CA SER A 280 -3.15 -18.02 0.20
C SER A 280 -1.78 -17.55 -0.27
N VAL A 281 -1.55 -16.23 -0.36
CA VAL A 281 -0.35 -15.61 -0.95
C VAL A 281 0.61 -15.06 0.13
N ALA A 282 0.08 -14.38 1.15
CA ALA A 282 0.93 -13.85 2.21
C ALA A 282 1.49 -14.98 3.09
N LYS A 283 2.82 -15.05 3.21
CA LYS A 283 3.51 -16.01 4.10
C LYS A 283 4.36 -15.28 5.12
N LEU A 284 4.13 -15.53 6.40
CA LEU A 284 4.87 -14.87 7.49
C LEU A 284 6.25 -15.51 7.61
N LYS A 285 7.29 -14.73 7.35
CA LYS A 285 8.69 -15.15 7.43
C LYS A 285 9.16 -15.15 8.88
N ASP A 286 8.99 -14.02 9.54
CA ASP A 286 9.45 -13.77 10.91
C ASP A 286 8.72 -12.55 11.50
N ILE A 287 8.88 -12.36 12.81
CA ILE A 287 8.45 -11.17 13.55
C ILE A 287 9.67 -10.59 14.25
N ASP A 288 10.03 -9.35 13.91
CA ASP A 288 11.18 -8.65 14.48
C ASP A 288 10.72 -7.67 15.58
N PRO A 289 10.97 -7.97 16.87
CA PRO A 289 10.49 -7.16 17.99
C PRO A 289 11.43 -5.98 18.30
N TYR A 290 10.84 -4.81 18.53
CA TYR A 290 11.53 -3.60 18.97
C TYR A 290 10.84 -3.03 20.21
N THR A 291 11.60 -2.84 21.28
CA THR A 291 11.07 -2.33 22.56
C THR A 291 11.55 -0.92 22.83
N ALA A 292 10.63 -0.03 23.23
CA ALA A 292 10.96 1.30 23.72
C ALA A 292 9.97 1.69 24.82
N ASN A 293 10.47 2.06 26.00
CA ASN A 293 9.63 2.29 27.18
C ASN A 293 8.77 1.04 27.50
N LYS A 294 7.47 1.25 27.71
CA LYS A 294 6.45 0.21 27.90
C LYS A 294 5.76 -0.19 26.58
N PHE A 295 6.39 0.08 25.44
CA PHE A 295 5.88 -0.21 24.10
C PHE A 295 6.67 -1.34 23.45
N VAL A 296 5.96 -2.26 22.80
CA VAL A 296 6.54 -3.33 21.98
C VAL A 296 6.01 -3.18 20.57
N TYR A 297 6.89 -2.81 19.65
CA TYR A 297 6.63 -2.84 18.22
C TYR A 297 7.00 -4.22 17.71
N LEU A 298 6.10 -4.86 16.98
CA LEU A 298 6.36 -6.16 16.34
C LEU A 298 6.34 -5.94 14.84
N ARG A 299 7.47 -6.02 14.16
CA ARG A 299 7.54 -5.85 12.70
C ARG A 299 7.33 -7.21 12.04
N PHE A 300 6.11 -7.48 11.57
CA PHE A 300 5.77 -8.73 10.89
C PHE A 300 6.27 -8.68 9.45
N ASN A 301 7.11 -9.64 9.05
CA ASN A 301 7.74 -9.70 7.74
C ASN A 301 7.10 -10.79 6.87
N TYR A 302 6.52 -10.42 5.73
CA TYR A 302 5.82 -11.35 4.83
C TYR A 302 6.43 -11.41 3.44
N THR A 303 6.36 -12.57 2.78
CA THR A 303 6.37 -12.61 1.30
C THR A 303 4.97 -12.37 0.76
N THR A 304 4.83 -11.71 -0.39
CA THR A 304 3.52 -11.27 -0.94
C THR A 304 3.29 -11.65 -2.39
N GLY A 305 4.08 -12.60 -2.94
CA GLY A 305 4.05 -12.93 -4.35
C GLY A 305 4.37 -11.70 -5.22
N ASP A 306 3.58 -11.50 -6.27
CA ASP A 306 3.76 -10.39 -7.23
C ASP A 306 3.00 -9.10 -6.89
N ALA A 307 2.27 -9.08 -5.78
CA ALA A 307 1.61 -7.88 -5.29
C ALA A 307 2.57 -7.07 -4.39
N ALA A 308 2.41 -5.73 -4.38
CA ALA A 308 3.09 -4.88 -3.40
C ALA A 308 2.72 -5.28 -1.97
N GLY A 309 1.48 -5.72 -1.75
CA GLY A 309 1.09 -6.50 -0.57
C GLY A 309 0.73 -5.70 0.69
N GLN A 310 0.79 -4.36 0.69
CA GLN A 310 0.47 -3.53 1.87
C GLN A 310 -0.89 -3.86 2.52
N ASN A 311 -1.95 -3.99 1.71
CA ASN A 311 -3.29 -4.34 2.19
C ASN A 311 -3.37 -5.78 2.68
N MET A 312 -2.70 -6.69 1.97
CA MET A 312 -2.66 -8.12 2.28
C MET A 312 -1.99 -8.37 3.64
N VAL A 313 -0.80 -7.79 3.86
CA VAL A 313 -0.08 -7.92 5.14
C VAL A 313 -0.81 -7.22 6.28
N GLY A 314 -1.52 -6.11 6.00
CA GLY A 314 -2.36 -5.43 6.99
C GLY A 314 -3.46 -6.35 7.53
N ARG A 315 -4.18 -7.03 6.64
CA ARG A 315 -5.21 -8.01 7.04
C ARG A 315 -4.63 -9.22 7.77
N ALA A 316 -3.54 -9.79 7.28
CA ALA A 316 -2.88 -10.93 7.91
C ALA A 316 -2.38 -10.59 9.32
N THR A 317 -1.74 -9.44 9.47
CA THR A 317 -1.26 -8.96 10.78
C THR A 317 -2.41 -8.67 11.72
N PHE A 318 -3.52 -8.13 11.22
CA PHE A 318 -4.71 -7.89 12.03
C PHE A 318 -5.31 -9.18 12.58
N ALA A 319 -5.43 -10.24 11.77
CA ALA A 319 -5.92 -11.53 12.24
C ALA A 319 -5.00 -12.15 13.30
N ALA A 320 -3.69 -12.17 13.03
CA ALA A 320 -2.69 -12.64 13.98
C ALA A 320 -2.73 -11.86 15.31
N CYS A 321 -2.79 -10.52 15.24
CA CYS A 321 -2.86 -9.70 16.44
C CYS A 321 -4.18 -9.85 17.18
N SER A 322 -5.28 -10.14 16.48
CA SER A 322 -6.57 -10.42 17.13
C SER A 322 -6.46 -11.68 17.99
N TRP A 323 -5.83 -12.74 17.47
CA TRP A 323 -5.53 -13.93 18.27
C TRP A 323 -4.61 -13.61 19.45
N VAL A 324 -3.56 -12.81 19.26
CA VAL A 324 -2.66 -12.38 20.35
C VAL A 324 -3.43 -11.65 21.46
N LEU A 325 -4.33 -10.72 21.10
CA LEU A 325 -5.14 -9.97 22.05
C LEU A 325 -6.11 -10.86 22.83
N ASP A 326 -6.64 -11.91 22.21
CA ASP A 326 -7.55 -12.86 22.86
C ASP A 326 -6.80 -13.87 23.75
N ASN A 327 -5.47 -14.03 23.60
CA ASN A 327 -4.68 -15.08 24.27
C ASN A 327 -3.55 -14.55 25.18
N TYR A 328 -3.33 -13.24 25.25
CA TYR A 328 -2.34 -12.64 26.15
C TYR A 328 -2.96 -11.53 27.02
N GLU A 329 -2.91 -11.73 28.33
CA GLU A 329 -3.38 -10.73 29.30
C GLU A 329 -2.32 -9.64 29.59
N GLY A 330 -2.77 -8.43 29.90
CA GLY A 330 -1.88 -7.32 30.31
C GLY A 330 -1.57 -6.29 29.23
N ILE A 331 -2.05 -6.49 27.99
CA ILE A 331 -2.01 -5.44 26.96
C ILE A 331 -3.01 -4.33 27.33
N ARG A 332 -2.54 -3.09 27.41
CA ARG A 332 -3.37 -1.91 27.71
C ARG A 332 -3.90 -1.22 26.46
N HIS A 333 -3.05 -1.10 25.45
CA HIS A 333 -3.43 -0.54 24.15
C HIS A 333 -2.78 -1.31 23.01
N PHE A 334 -3.46 -1.30 21.87
CA PHE A 334 -3.01 -1.91 20.63
C PHE A 334 -3.31 -0.98 19.46
N TYR A 335 -2.34 -0.83 18.56
CA TYR A 335 -2.53 -0.16 17.28
C TYR A 335 -1.89 -1.01 16.19
N LEU A 336 -2.60 -1.22 15.08
CA LEU A 336 -2.12 -2.05 13.97
C LEU A 336 -0.91 -1.45 13.23
N GLU A 337 -0.78 -0.12 13.26
CA GLU A 337 0.34 0.61 12.68
C GLU A 337 0.70 1.79 13.57
N SER A 338 2.00 2.05 13.73
CA SER A 338 2.54 3.16 14.53
C SER A 338 3.90 3.62 13.99
N ASN A 339 3.96 3.78 12.67
CA ASN A 339 5.10 4.25 11.87
C ASN A 339 6.33 3.34 11.80
N PHE A 340 6.28 2.13 12.36
CA PHE A 340 7.47 1.26 12.50
C PHE A 340 7.62 0.19 11.41
N ALA A 341 6.56 -0.15 10.66
CA ALA A 341 6.76 -0.82 9.36
C ALA A 341 7.60 0.09 8.45
N THR A 342 7.34 1.38 8.69
CA THR A 342 7.52 2.61 7.97
C THR A 342 7.03 2.49 6.54
N ASP A 343 5.73 2.71 6.36
CA ASP A 343 5.06 2.83 5.07
C ASP A 343 4.94 4.31 4.69
N LYS A 344 5.39 4.66 3.49
CA LYS A 344 5.33 6.00 2.87
C LYS A 344 6.12 7.11 3.60
N LYS A 345 7.23 6.75 4.26
CA LYS A 345 8.15 7.70 4.90
C LYS A 345 9.60 7.19 4.76
N ALA A 346 10.56 8.11 4.69
CA ALA A 346 11.97 7.76 4.79
C ALA A 346 12.28 7.10 6.13
N SER A 347 13.08 6.03 6.13
CA SER A 347 13.27 5.19 7.32
C SER A 347 14.61 4.47 7.35
N GLN A 348 15.33 4.62 8.45
CA GLN A 348 16.57 3.88 8.69
C GLN A 348 16.32 2.38 8.85
N VAL A 349 15.17 1.98 9.44
CA VAL A 349 14.84 0.56 9.56
C VAL A 349 14.62 -0.06 8.19
N ASN A 350 14.04 0.65 7.21
CA ASN A 350 13.87 0.12 5.85
C ASN A 350 15.21 -0.03 5.11
N ILE A 351 16.19 0.85 5.38
CA ILE A 351 17.55 0.71 4.85
C ILE A 351 18.22 -0.56 5.40
N MET A 352 18.18 -0.74 6.73
CA MET A 352 18.86 -1.84 7.42
C MET A 352 18.13 -3.18 7.26
N ARG A 353 16.80 -3.14 7.22
CA ARG A 353 15.88 -4.27 7.18
C ARG A 353 14.86 -4.02 6.07
N THR A 354 15.16 -4.58 4.90
CA THR A 354 14.41 -4.43 3.64
C THR A 354 12.90 -4.34 3.82
N ARG A 355 12.28 -3.43 3.07
CA ARG A 355 10.84 -3.33 2.87
C ARG A 355 10.52 -3.36 1.37
N GLY A 356 9.66 -4.25 0.92
CA GLY A 356 9.56 -4.62 -0.49
C GLY A 356 10.78 -5.44 -0.91
N LYS A 357 11.43 -4.99 -1.99
CA LYS A 357 12.60 -5.62 -2.60
C LYS A 357 13.87 -4.86 -2.24
N ARG A 358 14.91 -5.57 -1.82
CA ARG A 358 16.28 -5.06 -1.84
C ARG A 358 16.94 -5.57 -3.11
N VAL A 359 17.32 -4.65 -3.98
CA VAL A 359 17.89 -4.99 -5.29
C VAL A 359 19.15 -4.16 -5.52
N THR A 360 20.17 -4.81 -6.07
CA THR A 360 21.43 -4.17 -6.44
C THR A 360 21.59 -4.23 -7.94
N ALA A 361 21.98 -3.12 -8.56
CA ALA A 361 22.46 -3.09 -9.94
C ALA A 361 23.91 -2.59 -9.95
N GLU A 362 24.77 -3.23 -10.74
CA GLU A 362 26.20 -2.96 -10.81
C GLU A 362 26.73 -3.07 -12.25
N ALA A 363 27.79 -2.30 -12.54
CA ALA A 363 28.51 -2.35 -13.81
C ALA A 363 29.97 -1.91 -13.62
N THR A 364 30.86 -2.43 -14.48
CA THR A 364 32.21 -1.89 -14.66
C THR A 364 32.24 -1.14 -15.99
N ILE A 365 32.44 0.17 -15.94
CA ILE A 365 32.43 1.04 -17.10
C ILE A 365 33.87 1.28 -17.56
N PRO A 366 34.24 0.88 -18.79
CA PRO A 366 35.56 1.13 -19.32
C PRO A 366 35.90 2.62 -19.34
N ARG A 367 37.15 2.97 -19.00
CA ARG A 367 37.63 4.35 -18.97
C ARG A 367 37.35 5.10 -20.27
N ASN A 368 37.63 4.47 -21.41
CA ASN A 368 37.46 5.11 -22.71
C ASN A 368 35.98 5.40 -23.00
N VAL A 369 35.05 4.53 -22.59
CA VAL A 369 33.61 4.74 -22.73
C VAL A 369 33.16 6.00 -21.96
N LEU A 370 33.65 6.19 -20.72
CA LEU A 370 33.35 7.41 -19.94
C LEU A 370 33.94 8.66 -20.59
N ILE A 371 35.21 8.62 -21.00
CA ILE A 371 35.87 9.79 -21.61
C ILE A 371 35.17 10.18 -22.92
N GLU A 372 34.88 9.21 -23.79
CA GLU A 372 34.33 9.46 -25.13
C GLU A 372 32.84 9.88 -25.09
N HIS A 373 32.05 9.31 -24.19
CA HIS A 373 30.59 9.51 -24.19
C HIS A 373 30.06 10.38 -23.06
N MET A 374 30.81 10.49 -21.97
CA MET A 374 30.42 11.27 -20.79
C MET A 374 31.39 12.42 -20.48
N ARG A 375 32.55 12.48 -21.16
CA ARG A 375 33.58 13.53 -21.00
C ARG A 375 34.04 13.68 -19.55
N VAL A 376 34.22 12.55 -18.89
CA VAL A 376 34.65 12.47 -17.49
C VAL A 376 35.56 11.26 -17.28
N GLU A 377 36.49 11.37 -16.35
CA GLU A 377 37.38 10.28 -15.92
C GLU A 377 36.81 9.52 -14.71
N PRO A 378 37.09 8.20 -14.58
CA PRO A 378 36.78 7.40 -13.39
C PRO A 378 37.21 8.05 -12.06
N GLU A 379 38.39 8.67 -12.01
CA GLU A 379 38.91 9.36 -10.83
C GLU A 379 38.00 10.50 -10.37
N SER A 380 37.52 11.30 -11.32
CA SER A 380 36.65 12.45 -11.07
C SER A 380 35.32 12.00 -10.46
N LEU A 381 34.73 10.93 -10.99
CA LEU A 381 33.49 10.34 -10.48
C LEU A 381 33.66 9.73 -9.08
N THR A 382 34.76 9.00 -8.85
CA THR A 382 35.04 8.37 -7.55
C THR A 382 35.29 9.43 -6.47
N TYR A 383 36.07 10.47 -6.80
CA TYR A 383 36.30 11.59 -5.89
C TYR A 383 34.99 12.34 -5.57
N HIS A 384 34.18 12.65 -6.59
CA HIS A 384 32.88 13.29 -6.39
C HIS A 384 31.95 12.43 -5.53
N SER A 385 31.91 11.11 -5.73
CA SER A 385 31.13 10.19 -4.89
C SER A 385 31.55 10.27 -3.42
N GLY A 386 32.86 10.36 -3.14
CA GLY A 386 33.37 10.59 -1.77
C GLY A 386 32.90 11.91 -1.16
N VAL A 387 32.90 13.00 -1.94
CA VAL A 387 32.38 14.32 -1.50
C VAL A 387 30.87 14.26 -1.26
N ALA A 388 30.10 13.67 -2.19
CA ALA A 388 28.65 13.52 -2.08
C ALA A 388 28.26 12.67 -0.86
N ASN A 389 29.02 11.63 -0.55
CA ASN A 389 28.81 10.80 0.66
C ASN A 389 28.89 11.62 1.95
N VAL A 390 29.88 12.51 2.07
CA VAL A 390 29.98 13.42 3.23
C VAL A 390 28.75 14.35 3.28
N GLY A 391 28.32 14.88 2.15
CA GLY A 391 27.11 15.71 2.05
C GLY A 391 25.81 14.98 2.45
N ALA A 392 25.65 13.74 1.98
CA ALA A 392 24.50 12.89 2.32
C ALA A 392 24.48 12.56 3.81
N PHE A 393 25.64 12.23 4.39
CA PHE A 393 25.76 11.99 5.83
C PHE A 393 25.40 13.22 6.66
N LEU A 394 25.92 14.40 6.31
CA LEU A 394 25.63 15.65 7.03
C LEU A 394 24.16 16.07 6.94
N SER A 395 23.51 15.84 5.80
CA SER A 395 22.10 16.19 5.59
C SER A 395 21.11 15.17 6.16
N GLY A 396 21.58 13.98 6.54
CA GLY A 396 20.71 12.89 6.96
C GLY A 396 19.89 12.28 5.81
N ALA A 397 20.36 12.44 4.56
CA ALA A 397 19.71 11.86 3.40
C ALA A 397 19.75 10.32 3.47
N ASN A 398 18.64 9.67 3.09
CA ASN A 398 18.53 8.22 2.96
C ASN A 398 19.09 7.70 1.62
N ASN A 399 19.74 8.57 0.86
CA ASN A 399 20.33 8.32 -0.44
C ASN A 399 21.62 9.12 -0.58
N ASN A 400 22.72 8.46 -0.94
CA ASN A 400 24.02 9.08 -1.20
C ASN A 400 24.35 9.22 -2.70
N GLY A 401 23.44 8.77 -3.57
CA GLY A 401 23.46 9.00 -5.01
C GLY A 401 22.86 10.36 -5.39
N ALA A 402 22.68 10.57 -6.69
CA ALA A 402 22.27 11.82 -7.27
C ALA A 402 20.74 11.97 -7.39
N HIS A 403 20.03 10.98 -7.94
CA HIS A 403 18.60 11.15 -8.30
C HIS A 403 17.78 9.87 -8.50
N SER A 404 18.03 8.79 -7.76
CA SER A 404 17.20 7.56 -7.85
C SER A 404 15.68 7.83 -7.81
N ALA A 405 15.24 8.83 -7.05
CA ALA A 405 13.84 9.26 -6.96
C ALA A 405 13.24 9.60 -8.33
N ASN A 406 13.99 10.23 -9.24
CA ASN A 406 13.49 10.65 -10.56
C ASN A 406 13.12 9.43 -11.42
N GLY A 407 14.03 8.46 -11.56
CA GLY A 407 13.82 7.27 -12.37
C GLY A 407 12.73 6.38 -11.80
N ILE A 408 12.74 6.19 -10.47
CA ILE A 408 11.72 5.40 -9.77
C ILE A 408 10.34 6.05 -9.92
N THR A 409 10.21 7.36 -9.72
CA THR A 409 8.93 8.06 -9.89
C THR A 409 8.41 7.93 -11.32
N ALA A 410 9.27 8.15 -12.31
CA ALA A 410 8.87 8.08 -13.71
C ALA A 410 8.42 6.68 -14.13
N MET A 411 9.12 5.64 -13.65
CA MET A 411 8.69 4.25 -13.84
C MET A 411 7.42 3.93 -13.05
N PHE A 412 7.26 4.43 -11.82
CA PHE A 412 6.12 4.15 -10.97
C PHE A 412 4.82 4.66 -11.58
N ILE A 413 4.82 5.90 -12.08
CA ILE A 413 3.68 6.48 -12.80
C ILE A 413 3.40 5.67 -14.07
N ALA A 414 4.44 5.35 -14.85
CA ALA A 414 4.30 4.63 -16.11
C ALA A 414 3.78 3.19 -15.91
N THR A 415 4.11 2.53 -14.81
CA THR A 415 3.81 1.10 -14.59
C THR A 415 2.76 0.85 -13.50
N GLY A 416 2.07 1.89 -13.02
CA GLY A 416 0.93 1.75 -12.11
C GLY A 416 1.29 1.33 -10.70
N GLN A 417 2.47 1.73 -10.24
CA GLN A 417 2.91 1.53 -8.87
C GLN A 417 2.32 2.62 -7.97
N ASP A 418 2.33 2.39 -6.65
CA ASP A 418 1.95 3.43 -5.69
C ASP A 418 3.07 4.47 -5.58
N VAL A 419 2.88 5.62 -6.25
CA VAL A 419 3.85 6.70 -6.34
C VAL A 419 4.22 7.26 -4.95
N ALA A 420 3.34 7.16 -3.95
CA ALA A 420 3.67 7.61 -2.60
C ALA A 420 4.78 6.76 -1.96
N ASN A 421 5.00 5.52 -2.42
CA ASN A 421 6.12 4.69 -1.98
C ASN A 421 7.48 5.18 -2.47
N VAL A 422 7.56 6.21 -3.35
CA VAL A 422 8.83 6.88 -3.68
C VAL A 422 9.51 7.43 -2.42
N SER A 423 8.75 7.87 -1.42
CA SER A 423 9.27 8.33 -0.12
C SER A 423 10.17 7.31 0.60
N GLU A 424 10.12 6.03 0.21
CA GLU A 424 10.91 4.93 0.77
C GLU A 424 11.74 4.24 -0.32
N SER A 425 11.17 4.04 -1.51
CA SER A 425 11.83 3.38 -2.65
C SER A 425 12.96 4.21 -3.23
N SER A 426 12.96 5.54 -3.03
CA SER A 426 14.06 6.41 -3.43
C SER A 426 15.34 6.26 -2.58
N ALA A 427 15.31 5.52 -1.47
CA ALA A 427 16.52 5.22 -0.73
C ALA A 427 17.55 4.54 -1.65
N GLY A 428 18.82 4.92 -1.55
CA GLY A 428 19.86 4.48 -2.45
C GLY A 428 21.20 4.41 -1.76
N VAL A 429 21.92 3.31 -1.96
CA VAL A 429 23.30 3.14 -1.51
C VAL A 429 24.17 2.97 -2.74
N VAL A 430 24.74 4.07 -3.21
CA VAL A 430 25.68 4.12 -4.32
C VAL A 430 27.09 3.88 -3.82
N TYR A 431 27.84 3.07 -4.55
CA TYR A 431 29.27 2.84 -4.32
C TYR A 431 30.03 2.92 -5.64
N THR A 432 31.22 3.52 -5.60
CA THR A 432 32.14 3.62 -6.72
C THR A 432 33.54 3.23 -6.29
N GLU A 433 34.28 2.58 -7.19
CA GLU A 433 35.71 2.34 -7.03
C GLU A 433 36.42 2.29 -8.38
N ILE A 434 37.73 2.52 -8.36
CA ILE A 434 38.59 2.41 -9.54
C ILE A 434 39.17 0.99 -9.57
N THR A 435 38.98 0.28 -10.68
CA THR A 435 39.53 -1.07 -10.86
C THR A 435 41.04 -1.03 -11.09
N PRO A 436 41.77 -2.16 -10.96
CA PRO A 436 43.19 -2.24 -11.34
C PRO A 436 43.47 -1.81 -12.79
N GLU A 437 42.52 -2.05 -13.69
CA GLU A 437 42.56 -1.64 -15.11
C GLU A 437 42.28 -0.14 -15.31
N LYS A 438 42.01 0.58 -14.22
CA LYS A 438 41.64 2.00 -14.18
C LYS A 438 40.27 2.31 -14.78
N ASP A 439 39.37 1.33 -14.79
CA ASP A 439 37.96 1.50 -15.13
C ASP A 439 37.15 1.92 -13.89
N LEU A 440 35.89 2.28 -14.08
CA LEU A 440 34.98 2.62 -12.97
C LEU A 440 34.08 1.43 -12.66
N TYR A 441 34.22 0.82 -11.48
CA TYR A 441 33.14 0.03 -10.92
C TYR A 441 32.12 0.96 -10.25
N ILE A 442 30.84 0.77 -10.55
CA ILE A 442 29.74 1.51 -9.94
C ILE A 442 28.57 0.57 -9.65
N SER A 443 27.96 0.76 -8.47
CA SER A 443 26.76 0.03 -8.08
C SER A 443 25.76 0.94 -7.36
N ILE A 444 24.48 0.58 -7.42
CA ILE A 444 23.44 1.12 -6.56
C ILE A 444 22.64 -0.03 -5.95
N THR A 445 22.52 0.00 -4.63
CA THR A 445 21.57 -0.84 -3.89
C THR A 445 20.35 -0.01 -3.52
N ILE A 446 19.17 -0.42 -3.95
CA ILE A 446 17.89 0.11 -3.50
C ILE A 446 17.41 -0.80 -2.36
N PRO A 447 17.44 -0.36 -1.09
CA PRO A 447 17.21 -1.26 0.04
C PRO A 447 15.73 -1.56 0.28
N SER A 448 14.83 -0.70 -0.23
CA SER A 448 13.40 -0.75 0.08
C SER A 448 12.50 -0.41 -1.12
N LEU A 449 12.70 -1.10 -2.24
CA LEU A 449 11.92 -0.90 -3.47
C LEU A 449 10.54 -1.57 -3.38
N ILE A 450 9.47 -0.78 -3.40
CA ILE A 450 8.10 -1.29 -3.42
C ILE A 450 7.59 -1.35 -4.86
N VAL A 451 7.48 -2.55 -5.40
CA VAL A 451 6.96 -2.77 -6.76
C VAL A 451 5.97 -3.94 -6.78
N ALA A 452 5.08 -3.89 -7.76
CA ALA A 452 4.06 -4.89 -8.04
C ALA A 452 3.92 -5.07 -9.56
N THR A 453 3.54 -6.27 -9.95
CA THR A 453 3.09 -6.58 -11.32
C THR A 453 1.65 -7.10 -11.35
N TYR A 454 1.02 -7.16 -10.17
CA TYR A 454 -0.36 -7.57 -9.97
C TYR A 454 -1.03 -6.74 -8.86
N GLY A 455 -2.23 -6.24 -9.13
CA GLY A 455 -3.08 -5.49 -8.20
C GLY A 455 -2.78 -3.98 -8.14
N GLY A 456 -3.69 -3.21 -7.56
CA GLY A 456 -3.60 -1.75 -7.55
C GLY A 456 -3.64 -1.17 -8.97
N GLY A 457 -2.80 -0.17 -9.23
CA GLY A 457 -2.76 0.53 -10.52
C GLY A 457 -2.18 -0.26 -11.69
N THR A 458 -1.62 -1.46 -11.47
CA THR A 458 -0.92 -2.23 -12.52
C THR A 458 -1.82 -2.71 -13.65
N SER A 459 -3.13 -2.77 -13.42
CA SER A 459 -4.13 -3.18 -14.41
C SER A 459 -4.83 -2.01 -15.10
N LEU A 460 -4.50 -0.77 -14.73
CA LEU A 460 -5.03 0.42 -15.41
C LEU A 460 -4.48 0.52 -16.83
N ALA A 461 -5.22 1.21 -17.71
CA ALA A 461 -5.05 1.16 -19.16
C ALA A 461 -3.58 1.31 -19.63
N THR A 462 -2.99 2.50 -19.47
CA THR A 462 -1.63 2.77 -19.95
C THR A 462 -0.56 2.08 -19.10
N GLN A 463 -0.84 1.86 -17.82
CA GLN A 463 0.06 1.19 -16.88
C GLN A 463 0.28 -0.28 -17.25
N LYS A 464 -0.79 -0.97 -17.64
CA LYS A 464 -0.73 -2.35 -18.11
C LYS A 464 0.09 -2.46 -19.40
N GLU A 465 -0.15 -1.59 -20.38
CA GLU A 465 0.62 -1.57 -21.63
C GLU A 465 2.13 -1.40 -21.37
N CYS A 466 2.50 -0.53 -20.42
CA CYS A 466 3.90 -0.33 -20.03
C CYS A 466 4.51 -1.57 -19.36
N LEU A 467 3.77 -2.25 -18.50
CA LEU A 467 4.21 -3.51 -17.90
C LEU A 467 4.30 -4.65 -18.92
N GLU A 468 3.42 -4.70 -19.92
CA GLU A 468 3.47 -5.65 -21.03
C GLU A 468 4.67 -5.38 -21.94
N ALA A 469 4.98 -4.11 -22.23
CA ALA A 469 6.17 -3.72 -23.00
C ALA A 469 7.48 -4.15 -22.31
N LEU A 470 7.50 -4.15 -20.97
CA LEU A 470 8.61 -4.69 -20.18
C LEU A 470 8.57 -6.22 -20.03
N GLY A 471 7.50 -6.88 -20.47
CA GLY A 471 7.23 -8.29 -20.23
C GLY A 471 7.19 -8.64 -18.75
N CYS A 472 6.63 -7.75 -17.93
CA CYS A 472 6.54 -7.88 -16.47
C CYS A 472 5.09 -7.99 -15.97
N TYR A 473 4.07 -7.76 -16.79
CA TYR A 473 2.67 -7.80 -16.33
C TYR A 473 2.25 -9.19 -15.82
N GLY A 474 1.56 -9.22 -14.67
CA GLY A 474 0.97 -10.43 -14.09
C GLY A 474 1.87 -11.14 -13.07
N MET A 475 1.62 -12.44 -12.90
CA MET A 475 2.35 -13.29 -11.94
C MET A 475 3.75 -13.66 -12.47
N GLY A 476 4.73 -13.79 -11.56
CA GLY A 476 6.13 -14.09 -11.85
C GLY A 476 6.96 -12.89 -12.35
N GLY A 477 6.36 -11.70 -12.45
CA GLY A 477 6.99 -10.52 -13.04
C GLY A 477 7.70 -9.60 -12.05
N VAL A 478 7.42 -9.70 -10.74
CA VAL A 478 7.81 -8.64 -9.79
C VAL A 478 9.32 -8.50 -9.58
N ASN A 479 10.05 -9.62 -9.52
CA ASN A 479 11.51 -9.59 -9.35
C ASN A 479 12.21 -9.13 -10.63
N LYS A 480 11.67 -9.51 -11.80
CA LYS A 480 12.11 -8.99 -13.10
C LYS A 480 11.95 -7.48 -13.15
N LEU A 481 10.80 -6.95 -12.74
CA LEU A 481 10.57 -5.52 -12.66
C LEU A 481 11.54 -4.84 -11.69
N ALA A 482 11.79 -5.43 -10.51
CA ALA A 482 12.74 -4.89 -9.54
C ALA A 482 14.16 -4.76 -10.11
N GLU A 483 14.65 -5.77 -10.82
CA GLU A 483 15.97 -5.74 -11.47
C GLU A 483 16.06 -4.72 -12.60
N VAL A 484 14.98 -4.57 -13.38
CA VAL A 484 14.89 -3.53 -14.43
C VAL A 484 14.91 -2.14 -13.80
N VAL A 485 14.12 -1.89 -12.75
CA VAL A 485 14.11 -0.59 -12.05
C VAL A 485 15.50 -0.25 -11.51
N ALA A 486 16.18 -1.20 -10.87
CA ALA A 486 17.53 -0.97 -10.36
C ALA A 486 18.54 -0.61 -11.47
N ALA A 487 18.48 -1.30 -12.61
CA ALA A 487 19.33 -1.03 -13.75
C ALA A 487 19.04 0.34 -14.40
N VAL A 488 17.76 0.74 -14.46
CA VAL A 488 17.35 2.08 -14.91
C VAL A 488 17.89 3.15 -13.99
N VAL A 489 17.77 2.96 -12.68
CA VAL A 489 18.31 3.89 -11.68
C VAL A 489 19.84 3.99 -11.82
N LEU A 490 20.57 2.89 -11.96
CA LEU A 490 22.01 2.90 -12.20
C LEU A 490 22.38 3.71 -13.45
N ALA A 491 21.62 3.56 -14.54
CA ALA A 491 21.81 4.34 -15.76
C ALA A 491 21.67 5.85 -15.50
N GLY A 492 20.62 6.22 -14.77
CA GLY A 492 20.39 7.59 -14.32
C GLY A 492 21.56 8.13 -13.50
N GLU A 493 22.02 7.39 -12.50
CA GLU A 493 23.13 7.77 -11.61
C GLU A 493 24.41 8.05 -12.41
N ILE A 494 24.79 7.15 -13.32
CA ILE A 494 25.97 7.33 -14.19
C ILE A 494 25.86 8.62 -15.00
N SER A 495 24.71 8.85 -15.65
CA SER A 495 24.52 10.03 -16.48
C SER A 495 24.58 11.33 -15.67
N LEU A 496 23.86 11.41 -14.55
CA LEU A 496 23.80 12.64 -13.78
C LEU A 496 25.12 12.92 -13.06
N ALA A 497 25.74 11.91 -12.44
CA ALA A 497 27.05 12.06 -11.80
C ALA A 497 28.11 12.55 -12.80
N SER A 498 28.08 12.03 -14.04
CA SER A 498 28.96 12.48 -15.11
C SER A 498 28.73 13.95 -15.49
N ALA A 499 27.47 14.37 -15.67
CA ALA A 499 27.16 15.76 -16.02
C ALA A 499 27.57 16.77 -14.93
N ILE A 500 27.44 16.39 -13.65
CA ILE A 500 27.90 17.22 -12.52
C ILE A 500 29.42 17.31 -12.52
N SER A 501 30.09 16.17 -12.71
CA SER A 501 31.55 16.07 -12.58
C SER A 501 32.30 16.66 -13.78
N SER A 502 31.69 16.70 -14.97
CA SER A 502 32.28 17.36 -16.15
C SER A 502 32.06 18.88 -16.19
N SER A 503 31.39 19.46 -15.19
CA SER A 503 30.93 20.88 -15.18
C SER A 503 29.95 21.27 -16.29
N ASP A 504 29.37 20.30 -17.02
CA ASP A 504 28.38 20.53 -18.09
C ASP A 504 26.94 20.73 -17.57
N TRP A 505 26.70 20.59 -16.26
CA TRP A 505 25.36 20.56 -15.66
C TRP A 505 24.48 21.79 -15.98
N VAL A 506 25.07 23.00 -16.00
CA VAL A 506 24.35 24.26 -16.25
C VAL A 506 23.89 24.39 -17.71
N SER A 507 24.71 23.94 -18.68
CA SER A 507 24.43 24.15 -20.11
C SER A 507 23.29 23.27 -20.66
N SER A 508 23.13 22.06 -20.12
CA SER A 508 22.13 21.10 -20.57
C SER A 508 20.72 21.42 -20.05
N HIS A 509 20.62 21.87 -18.80
CA HIS A 509 19.36 22.35 -18.23
C HIS A 509 18.88 23.64 -18.91
N GLU A 510 19.79 24.55 -19.28
CA GLU A 510 19.42 25.77 -20.01
C GLU A 510 18.90 25.51 -21.43
N LYS A 511 19.43 24.50 -22.13
CA LYS A 511 19.08 24.22 -23.53
C LYS A 511 17.79 23.42 -23.71
N TYR A 512 17.46 22.53 -22.77
CA TYR A 512 16.36 21.58 -22.92
C TYR A 512 15.35 21.60 -21.75
N GLY A 513 15.67 22.24 -20.62
CA GLY A 513 14.82 22.32 -19.43
C GLY A 513 14.02 23.61 -19.29
N ARG A 514 14.23 24.60 -20.18
CA ARG A 514 13.41 25.82 -20.21
C ARG A 514 12.20 25.62 -21.13
N ASN A 515 11.08 25.21 -20.54
CA ASN A 515 9.76 25.53 -21.10
C ASN A 515 9.49 27.01 -20.78
N ARG A 516 9.84 27.91 -21.71
CA ARG A 516 9.40 29.32 -21.64
C ARG A 516 8.00 29.45 -22.21
#